data_AF-A0A661X0U4-F1
#
_entry.id   AF-A0A661X0U4-F1
#
_cell.length_a   1.000
_cell.length_b   1.000
_cell.length_c   1.000
_cell.angle_alpha   90.00
_cell.angle_beta   90.00
_cell.angle_gamma   90.00
#
_symmetry.space_group_name_H-M   'P 1'
#
loop_
_entity.id
_entity.type
_entity.pdbx_description
1 polymer ?
#
loop_
_entity_poly.entity_id
_entity_poly.type
_entity_poly.pdbx_seq_one_letter_code
_entity_poly.pdbx_strand_id
1 'polypeptide(L)' 'MFRTYFALPPLMTTKGEPTGAVYGFVRILLNLLENNSIDCIGVSFDKGKPAFRLEKLPEYKAQRPKPPE' A
#
# COMPACT_ATOMS: atom_id res chain seq x y z
N MET A 1 2.73 0.55 -0.97
CA MET A 1 3.02 -0.88 -0.80
C MET A 1 3.69 -1.53 -2.00
N PHE A 2 3.17 -1.41 -3.23
CA PHE A 2 3.73 -2.10 -4.41
C PHE A 2 5.25 -1.86 -4.61
N ARG A 3 5.72 -0.61 -4.60
CA ARG A 3 7.17 -0.29 -4.74
C ARG A 3 8.03 -0.86 -3.61
N THR A 4 7.50 -0.88 -2.39
CA THR A 4 8.19 -1.36 -1.20
C THR A 4 8.32 -2.88 -1.19
N TYR A 5 7.31 -3.59 -1.71
CA TYR A 5 7.31 -5.04 -1.84
C TYR A 5 8.41 -5.55 -2.78
N PHE A 6 8.64 -4.87 -3.91
CA PHE A 6 9.67 -5.28 -4.89
C PHE A 6 11.09 -4.78 -4.59
N ALA A 7 11.26 -3.85 -3.64
CA ALA A 7 12.58 -3.24 -3.35
C ALA A 7 13.33 -3.91 -2.20
N LEU A 8 12.69 -4.82 -1.45
CA LEU A 8 13.27 -5.49 -0.29
C LEU A 8 13.50 -6.98 -0.58
N PRO A 9 14.51 -7.63 0.05
CA PRO A 9 14.62 -9.09 0.04
C PRO A 9 13.32 -9.72 0.58
N PRO A 10 13.00 -10.97 0.23
CA PRO A 10 11.79 -11.65 0.69
C PRO A 10 11.84 -11.83 2.21
N LEU A 11 11.35 -10.82 2.93
CA LEU A 11 11.19 -10.86 4.37
C LEU A 11 9.95 -11.70 4.65
N MET A 12 10.12 -12.76 5.43
CA MET A 12 9.06 -13.68 5.81
C MET A 12 9.10 -13.96 7.31
N THR A 13 7.94 -14.25 7.91
CA THR A 13 7.87 -14.77 9.28
C THR A 13 8.37 -16.21 9.34
N THR A 14 8.57 -16.75 10.54
CA THR A 14 8.88 -18.18 10.75
C THR A 14 7.76 -19.11 10.24
N LYS A 15 6.57 -18.57 9.95
CA LYS A 15 5.44 -19.27 9.34
C LYS A 15 5.36 -19.07 7.82
N GLY A 16 6.33 -18.37 7.21
CA GLY A 16 6.38 -18.13 5.76
C GLY A 16 5.54 -16.94 5.28
N GLU A 17 4.95 -16.14 6.17
CA GLU A 17 4.10 -15.01 5.78
C GLU A 17 4.96 -13.83 5.31
N PRO A 18 4.66 -13.20 4.16
CA PRO A 18 5.46 -12.09 3.64
C PRO A 18 5.30 -10.82 4.47
N THR A 19 6.40 -10.26 4.97
CA THR A 19 6.44 -9.07 5.83
C THR A 19 7.10 -7.86 5.19
N GLY A 20 7.69 -8.01 4.00
CA GLY A 20 8.47 -6.95 3.34
C GLY A 20 7.69 -5.65 3.10
N ALA A 21 6.42 -5.76 2.70
CA ALA A 21 5.57 -4.59 2.47
C ALA A 21 5.30 -3.79 3.76
N VAL A 22 5.07 -4.47 4.88
CA VAL A 22 4.83 -3.85 6.20
C VAL A 22 6.12 -3.22 6.70
N TYR A 23 7.23 -3.98 6.66
CA TYR A 23 8.54 -3.52 7.11
C TYR A 23 8.96 -2.23 6.41
N GLY A 24 8.93 -2.21 5.08
CA GLY A 24 9.37 -1.02 4.35
C GLY A 24 8.39 0.15 4.46
N PHE A 25 7.08 -0.09 4.64
CA PHE A 25 6.13 1.00 4.91
C PHE A 25 6.45 1.67 6.25
N VAL A 26 6.64 0.88 7.31
CA VAL A 26 6.99 1.39 8.63
C VAL A 26 8.34 2.12 8.59
N ARG A 27 9.34 1.59 7.89
CA ARG A 27 10.65 2.24 7.74
C ARG A 27 10.54 3.62 7.09
N ILE A 28 9.75 3.75 6.02
CA ILE A 28 9.53 5.04 5.35
C ILE A 28 8.78 6.01 6.27
N LEU A 29 7.77 5.51 7.00
CA LEU A 29 7.02 6.32 7.95
C LEU A 29 7.91 6.84 9.09
N LEU A 30 8.74 5.98 9.69
CA LEU A 30 9.67 6.36 10.75
C LEU A 30 10.68 7.41 10.26
N ASN A 31 11.29 7.18 9.10
CA ASN A 31 12.20 8.16 8.51
C ASN A 31 11.53 9.53 8.30
N LEU A 32 10.26 9.55 7.91
CA LEU A 32 9.50 10.78 7.71
C LEU A 32 9.21 11.50 9.03
N LEU A 33 8.92 10.76 10.10
CA LEU A 33 8.68 11.30 11.45
C LEU A 33 9.95 11.80 12.13
N GLU A 34 11.08 11.13 11.92
CA GLU A 34 12.35 11.51 12.55
C GLU A 34 12.99 12.74 11.90
N ASN A 35 12.81 12.90 10.58
CA ASN A 35 13.48 13.97 9.81
C ASN A 35 12.62 15.22 9.63
N ASN A 36 11.37 15.25 10.11
CA ASN A 36 10.47 16.38 9.95
C ASN A 36 9.71 16.66 11.26
N SER A 37 9.50 17.92 11.61
CA SER A 37 8.56 18.29 12.66
C SER A 37 7.13 18.13 12.12
N ILE A 38 6.41 17.11 12.59
CA ILE A 38 5.04 16.83 12.16
C ILE A 38 4.08 17.03 13.34
N ASP A 39 3.13 17.94 13.18
CA ASP A 39 2.12 18.24 14.21
C ASP A 39 0.96 17.24 14.22
N CYS A 40 0.63 16.64 13.07
CA CYS A 40 -0.46 15.67 12.95
C CYS A 40 -0.28 14.69 11.78
N ILE A 41 -0.84 13.49 11.92
CA ILE A 41 -0.85 12.44 10.89
C ILE A 41 -2.29 12.06 10.56
N GLY A 42 -2.62 12.04 9.27
CA GLY A 42 -3.89 11.51 8.75
C GLY A 42 -3.70 10.15 8.09
N VAL A 43 -4.53 9.18 8.42
CA VAL A 43 -4.57 7.85 7.77
C VAL A 43 -5.90 7.68 7.07
N SER A 44 -5.87 7.27 5.81
CA SER A 44 -7.07 7.00 5.01
C SER A 44 -6.97 5.64 4.36
N PHE A 45 -8.01 4.83 4.51
CA PHE A 45 -8.12 3.52 3.88
C PHE A 45 -9.07 3.62 2.68
N ASP A 46 -8.67 3.05 1.54
CA ASP A 46 -9.57 2.89 0.40
C ASP A 46 -10.53 1.74 0.71
N LYS A 47 -11.81 2.04 0.90
CA LYS A 47 -12.85 1.07 1.25
C LYS A 47 -13.35 0.24 0.05
N GLY A 48 -12.78 0.45 -1.15
CA GLY A 48 -13.20 -0.20 -2.39
C GLY A 48 -13.94 0.74 -3.34
N LYS A 49 -14.24 0.27 -4.56
CA LYS A 49 -14.86 1.09 -5.62
C LYS A 49 -16.27 1.53 -5.19
N PRO A 50 -16.57 2.84 -5.07
CA PRO A 50 -17.94 3.29 -4.88
C PRO A 50 -18.75 2.99 -6.15
N ALA A 51 -19.93 2.38 -5.99
CA ALA A 51 -20.83 1.98 -7.09
C ALA A 51 -21.10 3.14 -8.08
N PHE A 52 -21.23 4.36 -7.55
CA PHE A 52 -21.42 5.59 -8.31
C PHE A 52 -20.34 5.88 -9.36
N ARG A 53 -19.06 5.53 -9.11
CA ARG A 53 -17.98 5.77 -10.08
C ARG A 53 -17.96 4.73 -11.20
N LEU A 54 -18.48 3.53 -10.96
CA LEU A 54 -18.64 2.49 -11.98
C LEU A 54 -19.86 2.80 -12.88
N GLU A 55 -20.94 3.33 -12.31
CA GLU A 55 -22.15 3.70 -13.06
C GLU A 55 -21.93 4.85 -14.06
N LYS A 56 -21.11 5.84 -13.71
CA LYS A 56 -20.80 6.98 -14.60
C LYS A 56 -19.78 6.67 -15.68
N LEU A 57 -18.93 5.65 -15.51
CA LEU A 57 -17.89 5.30 -16.47
C LEU A 57 -17.55 3.81 -16.36
N PRO A 58 -18.27 2.94 -17.10
CA PRO A 58 -18.12 1.49 -17.04
C PRO A 58 -16.70 0.99 -17.33
N GLU A 59 -15.93 1.76 -18.11
CA GLU A 59 -14.55 1.46 -18.50
C GLU A 59 -13.51 1.78 -17.40
N TYR A 60 -13.94 2.36 -16.27
CA TYR A 60 -13.02 2.82 -15.23
C TYR A 60 -12.26 1.66 -14.56
N LYS A 61 -10.96 1.61 -14.86
CA LYS A 61 -9.97 0.60 -14.42
C LYS A 61 -10.18 -0.82 -14.98
N ALA A 62 -10.90 -1.00 -16.08
CA ALA A 62 -11.06 -2.30 -16.74
C ALA A 62 -9.73 -2.93 -17.20
N GLN A 63 -8.71 -2.09 -17.43
CA GLN A 63 -7.42 -2.50 -17.99
C GLN A 63 -6.33 -2.77 -16.94
N ARG A 64 -6.65 -2.76 -15.64
CA ARG A 64 -5.63 -3.07 -14.62
C ARG A 64 -5.36 -4.57 -14.61
N PRO A 65 -4.11 -5.01 -14.78
CA PRO A 65 -3.75 -6.41 -14.55
C PRO A 65 -4.11 -6.77 -13.11
N LYS A 66 -4.61 -8.00 -12.92
CA LYS A 66 -4.88 -8.53 -11.58
C LYS A 66 -3.58 -8.46 -10.75
N PRO A 67 -3.67 -8.16 -9.44
CA PRO A 67 -2.53 -8.36 -8.57
C PRO A 67 -2.04 -9.82 -8.70
N PRO A 68 -0.73 -10.07 -8.76
CA PRO A 68 -0.20 -11.42 -8.66
C PRO A 68 -0.60 -12.04 -7.30
N GLU A 69 -0.79 -13.37 -7.29
CA GLU A 69 -1.10 -14.16 -6.09
C GLU A 69 -0.01 -14.08 -5.03
#